data_AF-A0A1Z5JS23-F1
#
_entry.id   AF-A0A1Z5JS23-F1
#
_cell.length_a   1.000
_cell.length_b   1.000
_cell.length_c   1.000
_cell.angle_alpha   90.00
_cell.angle_beta   90.00
_cell.angle_gamma   90.00
#
_symmetry.space_group_name_H-M   'P 1'
#
loop_
_entity.id
_entity.type
_entity.pdbx_description
1 polymer ?
#
loop_
_entity_poly.entity_id
_entity_poly.type
_entity_poly.pdbx_seq_one_letter_code
_entity_poly.pdbx_strand_id
1 'polypeptide(L)'
;MPRNAAAADPHRELMIKTKTCQRLMKEHAYYLKEVEENEEKLNDIKADASKDSYDIKRFQQVLDESYMMVPDSKRRLDESVQDLEQFLETHNNDLESSEWYSQAKDIFKQNITVDGPASTETNVDDLVEGEAF
;
A
#
# COMPACT_ATOMS: atom_id res chain seq x y z
N MET A 1 -4.52 -39.56 1.89
CA MET A 1 -3.94 -39.11 3.17
C MET A 1 -4.64 -37.82 3.57
N PRO A 2 -5.51 -37.79 4.58
CA PRO A 2 -6.07 -36.53 5.07
C PRO A 2 -4.96 -35.72 5.75
N ARG A 3 -4.74 -34.47 5.33
CA ARG A 3 -3.89 -33.54 6.09
C ARG A 3 -4.54 -33.36 7.45
N ASN A 4 -3.84 -33.75 8.49
CA ASN A 4 -4.27 -33.62 9.87
C ASN A 4 -4.47 -32.13 10.17
N ALA A 5 -5.74 -31.69 10.27
CA ALA A 5 -6.11 -30.34 10.69
C ALA A 5 -5.98 -30.24 12.22
N ALA A 6 -4.78 -30.52 12.74
CA ALA A 6 -4.42 -30.04 14.07
C ALA A 6 -4.40 -28.51 13.98
N ALA A 7 -5.04 -27.83 14.93
CA ALA A 7 -5.10 -26.37 15.02
C ALA A 7 -3.72 -25.78 14.68
N ALA A 8 -3.68 -24.82 13.76
CA ALA A 8 -2.43 -24.23 13.32
C ALA A 8 -1.67 -23.69 14.54
N ASP A 9 -0.38 -24.01 14.63
CA ASP A 9 0.50 -23.50 15.69
C ASP A 9 0.46 -21.97 15.68
N PRO A 10 -0.02 -21.31 16.77
CA PRO A 10 -0.14 -19.87 16.84
C PRO A 10 1.16 -19.12 16.54
N HIS A 11 2.33 -19.69 16.88
CA HIS A 11 3.62 -19.07 16.54
C HIS A 11 3.89 -19.08 15.04
N ARG A 12 3.54 -20.18 14.37
CA ARG A 12 3.69 -20.30 12.92
C ARG A 12 2.72 -19.36 12.20
N GLU A 13 1.49 -19.27 12.69
CA GLU A 13 0.49 -18.37 12.12
C GLU A 13 0.88 -16.90 12.29
N LEU A 14 1.38 -16.52 13.47
CA LEU A 14 1.96 -15.19 13.72
C LEU A 14 3.04 -14.85 12.70
N MET A 15 4.04 -15.74 12.51
CA MET A 15 5.10 -15.54 11.52
C MET A 15 4.52 -15.31 10.12
N ILE A 16 3.52 -16.09 9.70
CA ILE A 16 2.94 -16.00 8.36
C ILE A 16 2.22 -14.66 8.16
N LYS A 17 1.40 -14.23 9.13
CA LYS A 17 0.68 -12.95 9.08
C LYS A 17 1.65 -11.77 9.11
N THR A 18 2.65 -11.79 9.99
CA THR A 18 3.71 -10.77 10.06
C THR A 18 4.48 -10.65 8.74
N LYS A 19 4.93 -11.77 8.14
CA LYS A 19 5.63 -11.75 6.84
C LYS A 19 4.75 -11.27 5.69
N THR A 20 3.46 -11.56 5.73
CA THR A 20 2.49 -11.11 4.73
C THR A 20 2.36 -9.59 4.78
N CYS A 21 2.20 -9.02 5.97
CA CYS A 21 2.20 -7.57 6.20
C CYS A 21 3.51 -6.92 5.70
N GLN A 22 4.68 -7.46 6.07
CA GLN A 22 5.97 -6.93 5.63
C GLN A 22 6.12 -6.88 4.10
N ARG A 23 5.58 -7.87 3.38
CA ARG A 23 5.59 -7.88 1.92
C ARG A 23 4.68 -6.80 1.35
N LEU A 24 3.46 -6.67 1.88
CA LEU A 24 2.49 -5.68 1.43
C LEU A 24 2.94 -4.25 1.73
N MET A 25 3.62 -4.02 2.86
CA MET A 25 4.24 -2.72 3.16
C MET A 25 5.29 -2.33 2.11
N LYS A 26 6.14 -3.28 1.71
CA LYS A 26 7.13 -3.04 0.65
C LYS A 26 6.47 -2.78 -0.69
N GLU A 27 5.45 -3.56 -1.05
CA GLU A 27 4.66 -3.39 -2.27
C GLU A 27 4.04 -1.97 -2.31
N HIS A 28 3.37 -1.55 -1.24
CA HIS A 28 2.79 -0.22 -1.13
C HIS A 28 3.86 0.89 -1.21
N ALA A 29 4.98 0.75 -0.49
CA ALA A 29 6.08 1.71 -0.54
C ALA A 29 6.72 1.82 -1.93
N TYR A 30 6.78 0.72 -2.69
CA TYR A 30 7.24 0.74 -4.08
C TYR A 30 6.32 1.57 -4.97
N TYR A 31 5.00 1.40 -4.85
CA TYR A 31 4.04 2.18 -5.64
C TYR A 31 4.05 3.67 -5.26
N LEU A 32 4.19 4.00 -3.98
CA LEU A 32 4.37 5.40 -3.56
C LEU A 32 5.63 6.03 -4.16
N LYS A 33 6.75 5.30 -4.16
CA LYS A 33 8.00 5.76 -4.77
C LYS A 33 7.89 5.93 -6.28
N GLU A 34 7.18 5.04 -6.96
CA GLU A 34 6.92 5.15 -8.40
C GLU A 34 6.11 6.40 -8.73
N VAL A 35 5.08 6.72 -7.93
CA VAL A 35 4.33 7.97 -8.04
C VAL A 35 5.25 9.17 -7.86
N GLU A 36 6.04 9.22 -6.77
CA GLU A 36 7.00 10.31 -6.51
C GLU A 36 7.97 10.51 -7.68
N GLU A 37 8.59 9.44 -8.19
CA GLU A 37 9.51 9.51 -9.33
C GLU A 37 8.82 10.00 -10.61
N ASN A 38 7.55 9.64 -10.82
CA ASN A 38 6.80 10.09 -11.99
C ASN A 38 6.30 11.54 -11.83
N GLU A 39 6.00 12.01 -10.63
CA GLU A 39 5.72 13.42 -10.38
C GLU A 39 6.93 14.29 -10.65
N GLU A 40 8.11 13.89 -10.18
CA GLU A 40 9.38 14.57 -10.45
C GLU A 40 9.64 14.65 -11.96
N LYS A 41 9.52 13.52 -12.68
CA LYS A 41 9.69 13.50 -14.15
C LYS A 41 8.68 14.38 -14.86
N LEU A 42 7.42 14.41 -14.42
CA LEU A 42 6.40 15.28 -15.01
C LEU A 42 6.75 16.76 -14.81
N ASN A 43 7.28 17.12 -13.64
CA ASN A 43 7.74 18.48 -13.37
C ASN A 43 8.92 18.87 -14.25
N ASP A 44 9.88 17.95 -14.47
CA ASP A 44 10.99 18.16 -15.40
C ASP A 44 10.50 18.35 -16.84
N ILE A 45 9.54 17.55 -17.30
CA ILE A 45 8.93 17.68 -18.64
C ILE A 45 8.20 19.03 -18.78
N LYS A 46 7.50 19.49 -17.72
CA LYS A 46 6.84 20.80 -17.71
C LYS A 46 7.83 21.97 -17.71
N ALA A 47 9.02 21.78 -17.15
CA ALA A 47 10.07 22.81 -17.09
C ALA A 47 10.89 22.90 -18.39
N ASP A 48 10.93 21.84 -19.18
CA ASP A 48 11.63 21.80 -20.47
C ASP A 48 10.85 22.54 -21.56
N ALA A 49 11.36 23.70 -21.99
CA ALA A 49 10.75 24.53 -23.03
C ALA A 49 10.70 23.87 -24.43
N SER A 50 11.40 22.75 -24.64
CA SER A 50 11.34 21.97 -25.88
C SER A 50 10.15 21.00 -25.93
N LYS A 51 9.49 20.76 -24.79
CA LYS A 51 8.33 19.88 -24.67
C LYS A 51 7.04 20.61 -24.97
N ASP A 52 6.15 19.92 -25.69
CA ASP A 52 4.85 20.46 -26.05
C ASP A 52 3.73 19.97 -25.12
N SER A 53 2.52 20.49 -25.32
CA SER A 53 1.36 20.07 -24.52
C SER A 53 1.00 18.59 -24.72
N TYR A 54 1.38 17.97 -25.84
CA TYR A 54 1.07 16.57 -26.09
C TYR A 54 1.98 15.68 -25.24
N ASP A 55 3.28 15.98 -25.17
CA ASP A 55 4.24 15.29 -24.31
C ASP A 55 3.83 15.36 -22.83
N ILE A 56 3.43 16.54 -22.36
CA ILE A 56 2.97 16.75 -20.96
C ILE A 56 1.71 15.91 -20.68
N LYS A 57 0.70 15.99 -21.56
CA LYS A 57 -0.55 15.21 -21.39
C LYS A 57 -0.30 13.70 -21.44
N ARG A 58 0.59 13.25 -22.32
CA ARG A 58 0.93 11.85 -22.44
C ARG A 58 1.60 11.33 -21.17
N PHE A 59 2.50 12.12 -20.58
CA PHE A 59 3.15 11.73 -19.34
C PHE A 59 2.21 11.82 -18.14
N GLN A 60 1.27 12.77 -18.12
CA GLN A 60 0.22 12.83 -17.09
C GLN A 60 -0.59 11.53 -17.05
N GLN A 61 -0.93 10.94 -18.20
CA GLN A 61 -1.61 9.63 -18.23
C GLN A 61 -0.80 8.52 -17.54
N VAL A 62 0.53 8.52 -17.70
CA VAL A 62 1.42 7.55 -17.04
C VAL A 62 1.43 7.77 -15.52
N LEU A 63 1.43 9.02 -15.08
CA LEU A 63 1.33 9.36 -13.66
C LEU A 63 -0.03 8.92 -13.10
N ASP A 64 -1.13 9.15 -13.82
CA ASP A 64 -2.47 8.73 -13.41
C ASP A 64 -2.56 7.21 -13.29
N GLU A 65 -1.98 6.45 -14.22
CA GLU A 65 -1.88 4.97 -14.15
C GLU A 65 -1.11 4.52 -12.89
N SER A 66 -0.05 5.24 -12.51
CA SER A 66 0.73 4.97 -11.29
C SER A 66 -0.12 5.21 -10.04
N TYR A 67 -0.89 6.29 -10.03
CA TYR A 67 -1.81 6.63 -8.95
C TYR A 67 -2.89 5.58 -8.72
N MET A 68 -3.41 4.95 -9.79
CA MET A 68 -4.45 3.93 -9.68
C MET A 68 -4.01 2.68 -8.90
N MET A 69 -2.70 2.42 -8.75
CA MET A 69 -2.18 1.26 -8.02
C MET A 69 -2.08 1.46 -6.51
N VAL A 70 -1.96 2.72 -6.06
CA VAL A 70 -1.77 3.05 -4.63
C VAL A 70 -2.98 2.64 -3.78
N PRO A 71 -4.24 2.89 -4.18
CA PRO A 71 -5.40 2.53 -3.36
C PRO A 71 -5.54 1.02 -3.10
N ASP A 72 -5.36 0.16 -4.10
CA ASP A 72 -5.50 -1.29 -3.90
C ASP A 72 -4.38 -1.85 -3.01
N SER A 73 -3.15 -1.39 -3.22
CA SER A 73 -2.02 -1.82 -2.39
C SER A 73 -2.20 -1.40 -0.92
N LYS A 74 -2.73 -0.19 -0.66
CA LYS A 74 -3.07 0.27 0.69
C LYS A 74 -4.19 -0.55 1.31
N ARG A 75 -5.29 -0.77 0.58
CA ARG A 75 -6.42 -1.58 1.06
C ARG A 75 -5.97 -2.99 1.47
N ARG A 76 -5.17 -3.65 0.63
CA ARG A 76 -4.63 -4.99 0.92
C ARG A 76 -3.71 -4.99 2.14
N LEU A 77 -2.90 -3.95 2.31
CA LEU A 77 -2.07 -3.79 3.49
C LEU A 77 -2.92 -3.64 4.75
N ASP A 78 -3.93 -2.77 4.72
CA ASP A 78 -4.81 -2.50 5.86
C ASP A 78 -5.60 -3.75 6.29
N GLU A 79 -6.15 -4.50 5.33
CA GLU A 79 -6.81 -5.78 5.59
C GLU A 79 -5.86 -6.79 6.27
N SER A 80 -4.61 -6.86 5.81
CA SER A 80 -3.62 -7.76 6.40
C SER A 80 -3.16 -7.30 7.80
N VAL A 81 -3.07 -5.99 8.03
CA VAL A 81 -2.73 -5.42 9.34
C VAL A 81 -3.86 -5.66 10.34
N GLN A 82 -5.12 -5.47 9.92
CA GLN A 82 -6.30 -5.77 10.72
C GLN A 82 -6.37 -7.25 11.10
N ASP A 83 -6.11 -8.15 10.15
CA ASP A 83 -6.04 -9.60 10.40
C ASP A 83 -4.93 -9.96 11.41
N LEU A 84 -3.77 -9.30 11.33
CA LEU A 84 -2.67 -9.48 12.28
C LEU A 84 -3.03 -8.94 13.68
N GLU A 85 -3.69 -7.79 13.75
CA GLU A 85 -4.16 -7.19 15.01
C GLU A 85 -5.16 -8.11 15.71
N GLN A 86 -6.20 -8.56 14.99
CA GLN A 86 -7.21 -9.46 15.53
C GLN A 86 -6.62 -10.79 16.02
N PHE A 87 -5.63 -11.32 15.30
CA PHE A 87 -4.92 -12.53 15.69
C PHE A 87 -4.15 -12.34 17.00
N LEU A 88 -3.46 -11.21 17.16
CA LEU A 88 -2.71 -10.89 18.38
C LEU A 88 -3.64 -10.67 19.57
N GLU A 89 -4.78 -10.00 19.40
CA GLU A 89 -5.77 -9.85 20.48
C GLU A 89 -6.25 -11.20 21.02
N THR A 90 -6.39 -12.19 20.15
CA THR A 90 -6.90 -13.53 20.50
C THR A 90 -5.83 -14.40 21.17
N HIS A 91 -4.56 -14.23 20.80
CA HIS A 91 -3.47 -15.15 21.19
C HIS A 91 -2.32 -14.48 21.98
N ASN A 92 -2.47 -13.22 22.41
CA ASN A 92 -1.39 -12.39 22.95
C ASN A 92 -0.52 -13.09 24.02
N ASN A 93 -1.15 -13.66 25.05
CA ASN A 93 -0.47 -14.16 26.26
C ASN A 93 0.54 -15.28 25.97
N ASP A 94 0.37 -16.04 24.89
CA ASP A 94 1.25 -17.16 24.54
C ASP A 94 2.35 -16.75 23.55
N LEU A 95 2.26 -15.54 22.97
CA LEU A 95 3.08 -15.12 21.84
C LEU A 95 4.09 -14.03 22.18
N GLU A 96 3.98 -13.36 23.33
CA GLU A 96 4.82 -12.21 23.71
C GLU A 96 6.33 -12.50 23.71
N SER A 97 6.74 -13.73 24.01
CA SER A 97 8.15 -14.12 23.98
C SER A 97 8.70 -14.41 22.58
N SER A 98 7.86 -14.38 21.54
CA SER A 98 8.26 -14.65 20.17
C SER A 98 8.91 -13.45 19.51
N GLU A 99 9.98 -13.67 18.72
CA GLU A 99 10.57 -12.62 17.87
C GLU A 99 9.53 -12.01 16.92
N TRP A 100 8.58 -12.81 16.46
CA TRP A 100 7.54 -12.39 15.52
C TRP A 100 6.53 -11.44 16.16
N TYR A 101 6.40 -11.47 17.49
CA TYR A 101 5.56 -10.54 18.24
C TYR A 101 6.16 -9.14 18.22
N SER A 102 7.47 -9.01 18.49
CA SER A 102 8.18 -7.73 18.38
C SER A 102 8.09 -7.17 16.96
N GLN A 103 8.29 -8.00 15.95
CA GLN A 103 8.18 -7.57 14.56
C GLN A 103 6.75 -7.13 14.19
N ALA A 104 5.72 -7.82 14.68
CA ALA A 104 4.34 -7.40 14.48
C ALA A 104 4.05 -6.03 15.12
N LYS A 105 4.56 -5.78 16.34
CA LYS A 105 4.47 -4.45 16.97
C LYS A 105 5.17 -3.36 16.18
N ASP A 106 6.31 -3.67 15.56
CA ASP A 106 7.01 -2.70 14.72
C ASP A 106 6.26 -2.40 13.41
N ILE A 107 5.53 -3.37 12.85
CA ILE A 107 4.63 -3.15 11.71
C ILE A 107 3.53 -2.16 12.09
N PHE A 108 2.88 -2.30 13.24
CA PHE A 108 1.85 -1.36 13.66
C PHE A 108 2.38 0.05 13.84
N LYS A 109 3.58 0.21 14.42
CA LYS A 109 4.23 1.54 14.53
C LYS A 109 4.46 2.15 13.15
N GLN A 110 4.96 1.36 12.20
CA GLN A 110 5.24 1.83 10.85
C GLN A 110 3.96 2.15 10.08
N ASN A 111 2.89 1.35 10.22
CA ASN A 111 1.61 1.61 9.55
C ASN A 111 1.00 2.93 10.02
N ILE A 112 1.05 3.23 11.32
CA ILE A 112 0.57 4.51 11.89
C ILE A 112 1.37 5.70 11.32
N THR A 113 2.67 5.54 11.07
CA THR A 113 3.49 6.63 10.49
C THR A 113 3.24 6.86 9.00
N VAL A 114 2.74 5.86 8.27
CA VAL A 114 2.40 6.00 6.85
C VAL A 114 1.05 6.72 6.67
N ASP A 115 0.14 6.63 7.65
CA ASP A 115 -1.20 7.24 7.65
C ASP A 115 -1.25 8.68 8.24
N GLY A 116 -0.18 9.46 8.11
CA GLY A 116 -0.25 10.92 8.31
C GLY A 116 -1.29 11.55 7.36
N PRO A 117 -2.00 12.63 7.73
CA PRO A 117 -3.27 13.02 7.10
C PRO A 117 -3.07 13.53 5.67
N ALA A 118 -3.06 12.61 4.71
CA ALA A 118 -3.21 12.89 3.29
C ALA A 118 -4.67 12.61 2.92
N SER A 119 -5.53 13.55 3.31
CA SER A 119 -6.83 13.74 2.68
C SER A 119 -6.61 14.12 1.22
N THR A 120 -6.86 13.20 0.30
CA THR A 120 -7.26 13.53 -1.07
C THR A 120 -8.28 12.52 -1.52
N GLU A 121 -9.55 12.88 -1.29
CA GLU A 121 -10.65 12.41 -2.11
C GLU A 121 -10.26 12.67 -3.57
N THR A 122 -9.95 11.62 -4.33
CA THR A 122 -9.91 11.73 -5.79
C THR A 122 -11.35 11.90 -6.24
N ASN A 123 -11.80 13.15 -6.27
CA ASN A 123 -13.08 13.54 -6.82
C ASN A 123 -13.01 13.26 -8.33
N VAL A 124 -13.60 12.15 -8.76
CA VAL A 124 -13.65 11.73 -10.18
C VAL A 124 -14.78 12.44 -10.94
N ASP A 125 -15.43 13.43 -10.31
CA ASP A 125 -16.64 14.11 -10.82
C ASP A 125 -16.38 15.30 -11.76
N ASP A 126 -15.12 15.63 -12.09
CA ASP A 126 -14.80 16.73 -13.04
C ASP A 126 -14.57 16.26 -14.50
N LEU A 127 -14.86 14.99 -14.82
CA LEU A 127 -14.95 14.55 -16.21
C LEU A 127 -16.27 15.05 -16.82
N VAL A 128 -16.27 16.31 -17.24
CA VAL A 128 -17.35 16.88 -18.07
C VAL A 128 -17.54 16.00 -19.31
N GLU A 129 -18.68 15.34 -19.36
CA GLU A 129 -19.16 14.62 -20.54
C GLU A 129 -19.37 15.60 -21.71
N GLY A 130 -18.66 15.36 -22.82
CA GLY A 130 -19.20 15.69 -24.15
C GLY A 130 -18.84 17.05 -24.76
N GLU A 131 -17.61 17.21 -25.24
CA GLU A 131 -17.39 17.99 -26.46
C GLU A 131 -17.04 17.06 -27.62
N ALA A 132 -18.10 16.68 -28.34
CA ALA A 132 -18.01 16.33 -29.74
C ALA A 132 -17.92 17.62 -30.56
N PHE A 133 -16.98 17.63 -31.52
CA PHE A 133 -16.65 18.63 -32.56
C PHE A 133 -15.67 19.74 -32.18
#